data_AF-A0AAV0BAW0-F1
#
_entry.id   AF-A0AAV0BAW0-F1
#
_cell.length_a   1.000
_cell.length_b   1.000
_cell.length_c   1.000
_cell.angle_alpha   90.00
_cell.angle_beta   90.00
_cell.angle_gamma   90.00
#
_symmetry.space_group_name_H-M   'P 1'
#
loop_
_entity.id
_entity.type
_entity.pdbx_description
1 polymer ?
#
loop_
_entity_poly.entity_id
_entity_poly.type
_entity_poly.pdbx_seq_one_letter_code
_entity_poly.pdbx_strand_id
1 'polypeptide(L)'
;MSSGMRLENSSYLRWILFFAILFELNSSHLAMGLRRRTLKTSIPMVSQSDLELERSKSGPHGELILPKSGKTIRSIGGLGLLSVKFSKYNGADGQTQAIDLTLRPINSDNGKYILATGLTSPRDEDEISAVFSNKWACGSYKLVVREHQLYKGVHISFQVAAHKIKFSCIPIQKR
;
A
#
# COMPACT_ATOMS: atom_id res chain seq x y z
N MET A 1 0.47 59.04 6.26
CA MET A 1 -0.31 58.21 7.19
C MET A 1 0.16 56.78 7.01
N SER A 2 0.81 56.27 8.05
CA SER A 2 1.55 55.01 8.07
C SER A 2 0.69 53.98 8.80
N SER A 3 0.43 52.85 8.17
CA SER A 3 -0.26 51.71 8.81
C SER A 3 0.57 50.47 8.56
N GLY A 4 1.37 50.14 9.57
CA GLY A 4 2.11 48.88 9.66
C GLY A 4 1.17 47.72 9.96
N MET A 5 1.36 46.61 9.25
CA MET A 5 0.79 45.32 9.63
C MET A 5 1.86 44.46 10.30
N ARG A 6 1.44 43.98 11.47
CA ARG A 6 2.18 43.30 12.51
C ARG A 6 2.19 41.80 12.20
N LEU A 7 3.37 41.19 12.17
CA LEU A 7 3.57 39.74 12.09
C LEU A 7 3.33 39.14 13.48
N GLU A 8 2.31 38.28 13.62
CA GLU A 8 2.09 37.46 14.81
C GLU A 8 2.54 36.01 14.58
N ASN A 9 3.52 35.62 15.43
CA ASN A 9 3.69 34.34 16.14
C ASN A 9 3.45 33.02 15.37
N SER A 10 4.48 32.24 15.01
CA SER A 10 5.47 31.53 15.85
C SER A 10 4.85 30.54 16.84
N SER A 11 4.57 29.31 16.39
CA SER A 11 4.18 28.18 17.27
C SER A 11 4.50 26.77 16.73
N TYR A 12 5.19 26.61 15.59
CA TYR A 12 5.42 25.27 15.01
C TYR A 12 6.80 24.64 15.29
N LEU A 13 7.71 25.34 15.98
CA LEU A 13 9.10 24.89 16.18
C LEU A 13 9.35 24.09 17.48
N ARG A 14 8.31 23.74 18.25
CA ARG A 14 8.46 23.05 19.55
C ARG A 14 8.29 21.52 19.53
N TRP A 15 7.98 20.91 18.40
CA TRP A 15 7.73 19.45 18.31
C TRP A 15 8.93 18.60 17.87
N ILE A 16 10.05 19.21 17.46
CA ILE A 16 11.18 18.49 16.85
C ILE A 16 12.19 17.95 17.89
N LEU A 17 12.09 18.36 19.17
CA LEU A 17 13.10 18.04 20.20
C LEU A 17 12.71 16.94 21.21
N PHE A 18 11.57 16.28 21.06
CA PHE A 18 11.09 15.29 22.06
C PHE A 18 11.28 13.81 21.71
N PHE A 19 11.77 13.46 20.51
CA PHE A 19 11.93 12.04 20.11
C PHE A 19 13.37 11.50 20.16
N ALA A 20 14.34 12.31 20.60
CA ALA A 20 15.76 11.92 20.60
C ALA A 20 16.28 11.33 21.93
N ILE A 21 15.42 11.14 22.94
CA ILE A 21 15.85 10.70 24.28
C ILE A 21 14.93 9.58 24.79
N LEU A 22 14.91 8.46 24.07
CA LEU A 22 14.74 7.15 24.70
C LEU A 22 15.77 6.21 24.05
N PHE A 23 16.94 6.10 24.67
CA PHE A 23 17.27 4.93 25.51
C PHE A 23 17.33 3.67 24.64
N GLU A 24 18.44 3.27 24.02
CA GLU A 24 19.83 3.28 24.49
C GLU A 24 19.99 2.69 25.90
N LEU A 25 19.52 1.45 26.09
CA LEU A 25 19.98 0.54 27.16
C LEU A 25 19.46 -0.88 26.89
N ASN A 26 20.17 -1.64 26.06
CA ASN A 26 20.38 -3.07 26.32
C ASN A 26 21.45 -3.62 25.38
N SER A 27 22.70 -3.42 25.77
CA SER A 27 23.83 -4.14 25.20
C SER A 27 24.30 -5.16 26.23
N SER A 28 24.59 -6.37 25.73
CA SER A 28 25.40 -7.44 26.34
C SER A 28 24.65 -8.59 27.01
N HIS A 29 24.45 -9.70 26.26
CA HIS A 29 24.63 -11.04 26.84
C HIS A 29 24.94 -12.10 25.75
N LEU A 30 26.20 -12.56 25.78
CA LEU A 30 26.69 -13.94 25.61
C LEU A 30 26.29 -14.80 24.40
N ALA A 31 27.30 -14.99 23.54
CA ALA A 31 28.02 -16.25 23.24
C ALA A 31 27.27 -17.58 23.03
N MET A 32 27.85 -18.32 22.06
CA MET A 32 27.80 -19.77 21.80
C MET A 32 26.68 -20.31 20.91
N GLY A 33 27.09 -21.03 19.86
CA GLY A 33 26.27 -22.09 19.27
C GLY A 33 26.31 -22.23 17.74
N LEU A 34 27.49 -22.44 17.16
CA LEU A 34 27.60 -23.00 15.80
C LEU A 34 27.00 -24.42 15.79
N ARG A 35 25.76 -24.56 15.30
CA ARG A 35 25.20 -25.84 14.85
C ARG A 35 24.61 -25.66 13.46
N ARG A 36 25.38 -26.04 12.43
CA ARG A 36 24.89 -26.28 11.08
C ARG A 36 23.88 -27.43 11.15
N ARG A 37 22.59 -27.12 11.04
CA ARG A 37 21.57 -28.09 10.64
C ARG A 37 21.34 -27.92 9.14
N THR A 38 21.78 -28.91 8.37
CA THR A 38 21.36 -29.14 7.00
C THR A 38 19.87 -29.44 6.98
N LEU A 39 19.05 -28.42 6.74
CA LEU A 39 17.62 -28.58 6.48
C LEU A 39 17.46 -29.12 5.05
N LYS A 40 17.20 -30.42 4.99
CA LYS A 40 16.73 -31.13 3.80
C LYS A 40 15.39 -30.50 3.42
N THR A 41 15.42 -29.58 2.45
CA THR A 41 14.23 -28.91 1.93
C THR A 41 13.48 -29.91 1.07
N SER A 42 12.64 -30.73 1.69
CA SER A 42 11.54 -31.38 0.99
C SER A 42 10.57 -30.27 0.59
N ILE A 43 10.54 -29.93 -0.69
CA ILE A 43 9.57 -29.00 -1.27
C ILE A 43 8.18 -29.61 -1.02
N PRO A 44 7.32 -29.03 -0.15
CA PRO A 44 5.96 -29.51 -0.06
C PRO A 44 5.27 -29.15 -1.37
N MET A 45 4.77 -30.16 -2.08
CA MET A 45 3.82 -29.96 -3.16
C MET A 45 2.58 -29.30 -2.55
N VAL A 46 2.47 -27.98 -2.74
CA VAL A 46 1.30 -27.20 -2.32
C VAL A 46 0.09 -27.77 -3.06
N SER A 47 -0.82 -28.37 -2.31
CA SER A 47 -2.07 -28.91 -2.83
C SER A 47 -2.95 -27.76 -3.32
N GLN A 48 -3.65 -27.93 -4.43
CA GLN A 48 -4.56 -26.90 -4.96
C GLN A 48 -5.65 -26.50 -3.95
N SER A 49 -5.96 -27.36 -2.97
CA SER A 49 -6.87 -27.09 -1.85
C SER A 49 -6.35 -26.03 -0.86
N ASP A 50 -5.04 -25.88 -0.70
CA ASP A 50 -4.47 -24.86 0.20
C ASP A 50 -4.58 -23.44 -0.38
N LEU A 51 -4.67 -23.32 -1.72
CA LEU A 51 -4.92 -22.04 -2.41
C LEU A 51 -6.36 -21.53 -2.24
N GLU A 52 -7.33 -22.42 -2.03
CA GLU A 52 -8.71 -22.04 -1.70
C GLU A 52 -8.88 -21.70 -0.21
N LEU A 53 -8.13 -22.35 0.67
CA LEU A 53 -8.20 -22.08 2.11
C LEU A 53 -7.65 -20.69 2.50
N GLU A 54 -6.65 -20.19 1.78
CA GLU A 54 -6.17 -18.80 1.93
C GLU A 54 -7.19 -17.76 1.40
N ARG A 55 -8.09 -18.14 0.48
CA ARG A 55 -9.22 -17.29 0.06
C ARG A 55 -10.36 -17.27 1.08
N SER A 56 -10.50 -18.33 1.89
CA SER A 56 -11.64 -18.51 2.79
C SER A 56 -11.53 -17.77 4.13
N LYS A 57 -10.40 -17.12 4.43
CA LYS A 57 -10.18 -16.43 5.73
C LYS A 57 -10.60 -14.96 5.74
N SER A 58 -10.81 -14.35 4.59
CA SER A 58 -11.26 -12.97 4.49
C SER A 58 -12.78 -12.99 4.37
N GLY A 59 -13.48 -12.24 5.24
CA GLY A 59 -14.91 -12.02 5.09
C GLY A 59 -15.27 -11.45 3.70
N PRO A 60 -16.56 -11.20 3.45
CA PRO A 60 -16.96 -10.66 2.15
C PRO A 60 -16.25 -9.33 1.88
N HIS A 61 -15.76 -9.14 0.66
CA HIS A 61 -14.85 -8.05 0.30
C HIS A 61 -15.08 -7.55 -1.11
N GLY A 62 -14.60 -6.33 -1.37
CA GLY A 62 -14.63 -5.73 -2.69
C GLY A 62 -13.57 -6.32 -3.61
N GLU A 63 -13.65 -6.01 -4.90
CA GLU A 63 -12.72 -6.55 -5.91
C GLU A 63 -11.93 -5.43 -6.60
N LEU A 64 -10.62 -5.63 -6.76
CA LEU A 64 -9.80 -4.79 -7.64
C LEU A 64 -10.09 -5.10 -9.12
N ILE A 65 -10.88 -4.24 -9.76
CA ILE A 65 -11.24 -4.34 -11.19
C ILE A 65 -10.03 -3.98 -12.07
N LEU A 66 -9.37 -2.85 -11.78
CA LEU A 66 -8.20 -2.36 -12.52
C LEU A 66 -7.13 -1.80 -11.58
N PRO A 67 -5.82 -1.99 -11.90
CA PRO A 67 -5.29 -2.82 -12.98
C PRO A 67 -5.36 -4.31 -12.65
N LYS A 68 -5.54 -5.14 -13.69
CA LYS A 68 -5.37 -6.60 -13.55
C LYS A 68 -3.91 -6.95 -13.26
N SER A 69 -3.69 -8.07 -12.58
CA SER A 69 -2.35 -8.57 -12.28
C SER A 69 -1.55 -8.80 -13.58
N GLY A 70 -0.26 -8.47 -13.54
CA GLY A 70 0.66 -8.52 -14.69
C GLY A 70 0.61 -7.30 -15.62
N LYS A 71 -0.26 -6.31 -15.36
CA LYS A 71 -0.37 -5.12 -16.22
C LYS A 71 0.95 -4.35 -16.29
N THR A 72 1.38 -4.05 -17.53
CA THR A 72 2.48 -3.13 -17.79
C THR A 72 1.95 -1.75 -18.13
N ILE A 73 2.45 -0.73 -17.42
CA ILE A 73 2.11 0.67 -17.56
C ILE A 73 3.31 1.37 -18.17
N ARG A 74 3.10 2.07 -19.29
CA ARG A 74 4.16 2.84 -19.96
C ARG A 74 4.24 4.22 -19.33
N SER A 75 5.46 4.65 -19.03
CA SER A 75 5.81 5.97 -18.52
C SER A 75 6.78 6.63 -19.49
N ILE A 76 6.41 7.77 -20.05
CA ILE A 76 7.25 8.51 -21.00
C ILE A 76 7.82 9.70 -20.26
N GLY A 77 9.15 9.81 -20.18
CA GLY A 77 9.81 10.90 -19.44
C GLY A 77 9.48 10.94 -17.95
N GLY A 78 9.19 9.78 -17.35
CA GLY A 78 8.76 9.70 -15.96
C GLY A 78 7.30 10.11 -15.73
N LEU A 79 6.49 10.27 -16.78
CA LEU A 79 5.06 10.54 -16.66
C LEU A 79 4.28 9.30 -17.11
N GLY A 80 3.79 8.55 -16.13
CA GLY A 80 2.87 7.43 -16.35
C GLY A 80 1.57 7.64 -15.59
N LEU A 81 0.47 7.11 -16.14
CA LEU A 81 -0.85 7.14 -15.51
C LEU A 81 -1.21 5.73 -15.03
N LEU A 82 -1.52 5.63 -13.74
CA LEU A 82 -2.09 4.44 -13.13
C LEU A 82 -3.57 4.72 -12.84
N SER A 83 -4.46 4.08 -13.58
CA SER A 83 -5.89 4.05 -13.24
C SER A 83 -6.18 2.86 -12.33
N VAL A 84 -6.86 3.12 -11.22
CA VAL A 84 -7.32 2.12 -10.27
C VAL A 84 -8.84 2.17 -10.22
N LYS A 85 -9.48 1.00 -10.32
CA LYS A 85 -10.91 0.83 -10.12
C LYS A 85 -11.15 -0.34 -9.18
N PHE A 86 -11.95 -0.12 -8.15
CA PHE A 86 -12.26 -1.09 -7.12
C PHE A 86 -13.77 -1.18 -6.94
N SER A 87 -14.35 -2.37 -7.07
CA SER A 87 -15.76 -2.64 -6.77
C SER A 87 -15.93 -2.67 -5.26
N LYS A 88 -16.81 -1.85 -4.71
CA LYS A 88 -17.18 -1.90 -3.31
C LYS A 88 -17.95 -3.18 -3.01
N TYR A 89 -17.74 -3.71 -1.82
CA TYR A 89 -18.64 -4.66 -1.20
C TYR A 89 -19.81 -3.90 -0.55
N ASN A 90 -21.02 -4.36 -0.83
CA ASN A 90 -22.25 -3.84 -0.25
C ASN A 90 -23.19 -5.01 0.07
N GLY A 91 -23.14 -5.48 1.32
CA GLY A 91 -23.95 -6.56 1.83
C GLY A 91 -24.72 -6.17 3.09
N ALA A 92 -25.64 -7.04 3.53
CA ALA A 92 -26.43 -6.80 4.73
C ALA A 92 -25.58 -6.80 6.02
N ASP A 93 -24.46 -7.50 5.99
CA ASP A 93 -23.52 -7.71 7.09
C ASP A 93 -22.33 -6.74 7.05
N GLY A 94 -22.06 -6.07 5.93
CA GLY A 94 -21.07 -5.02 5.87
C GLY A 94 -20.97 -4.26 4.56
N GLN A 95 -20.21 -3.17 4.60
CA GLN A 95 -20.01 -2.29 3.45
C GLN A 95 -18.59 -1.72 3.41
N THR A 96 -18.00 -1.64 2.21
CA THR A 96 -16.76 -0.89 1.97
C THR A 96 -16.98 0.59 2.27
N GLN A 97 -16.17 1.15 3.15
CA GLN A 97 -16.15 2.58 3.46
C GLN A 97 -15.06 3.30 2.68
N ALA A 98 -13.88 2.71 2.58
CA ALA A 98 -12.74 3.31 1.91
C ALA A 98 -11.70 2.26 1.49
N ILE A 99 -10.75 2.67 0.66
CA ILE A 99 -9.56 1.88 0.34
C ILE A 99 -8.26 2.68 0.51
N ASP A 100 -7.20 2.00 0.92
CA ASP A 100 -5.83 2.51 0.82
C ASP A 100 -5.11 1.84 -0.34
N LEU A 101 -4.32 2.61 -1.06
CA LEU A 101 -3.58 2.16 -2.23
C LEU A 101 -2.10 2.43 -2.04
N THR A 102 -1.28 1.38 -2.18
CA THR A 102 0.16 1.48 -1.94
C THR A 102 0.93 0.65 -2.95
N LEU A 103 2.06 1.14 -3.43
CA LEU A 103 3.00 0.39 -4.26
C LEU A 103 4.17 -0.09 -3.41
N ARG A 104 4.41 -1.39 -3.41
CA ARG A 104 5.58 -2.01 -2.79
C ARG A 104 6.50 -2.58 -3.87
N PRO A 105 7.78 -2.21 -3.96
CA PRO A 105 8.72 -2.83 -4.88
C PRO A 105 8.75 -4.35 -4.69
N ILE A 106 8.85 -5.13 -5.78
CA ILE A 106 8.95 -6.59 -5.69
C ILE A 106 10.37 -7.03 -5.27
N ASN A 107 11.39 -6.30 -5.72
CA ASN A 107 12.79 -6.68 -5.57
C ASN A 107 13.47 -6.03 -4.35
N SER A 108 12.73 -5.25 -3.57
CA SER A 108 13.25 -4.58 -2.38
C SER A 108 12.20 -4.68 -1.29
N ASP A 109 12.61 -5.16 -0.12
CA ASP A 109 11.78 -5.11 1.08
C ASP A 109 11.72 -3.71 1.71
N ASN A 110 12.65 -2.84 1.30
CA ASN A 110 12.71 -1.46 1.73
C ASN A 110 12.05 -0.57 0.67
N GLY A 111 10.95 0.07 1.05
CA GLY A 111 10.24 1.04 0.23
C GLY A 111 8.75 0.76 0.13
N LYS A 112 7.95 1.78 0.42
CA LYS A 112 6.50 1.79 0.20
C LYS A 112 6.15 3.16 -0.35
N TYR A 113 5.50 3.18 -1.50
CA TYR A 113 4.94 4.41 -2.05
C TYR A 113 3.45 4.43 -1.76
N ILE A 114 3.01 5.41 -0.99
CA ILE A 114 1.58 5.60 -0.70
C ILE A 114 0.98 6.34 -1.89
N LEU A 115 -0.05 5.75 -2.50
CA LEU A 115 -0.80 6.38 -3.59
C LEU A 115 -1.95 7.21 -3.04
N ALA A 116 -2.72 6.60 -2.14
CA ALA A 116 -3.86 7.21 -1.48
C ALA A 116 -4.13 6.48 -0.15
N THR A 117 -4.76 7.21 0.77
CA THR A 117 -5.26 6.70 2.05
C THR A 117 -6.69 7.17 2.23
N GLY A 118 -7.59 6.27 2.60
CA GLY A 118 -9.00 6.60 2.78
C GLY A 118 -9.69 7.07 1.50
N LEU A 119 -9.33 6.49 0.34
CA LEU A 119 -9.99 6.80 -0.93
C LEU A 119 -11.43 6.27 -0.89
N THR A 120 -12.40 7.14 -1.16
CA THR A 120 -13.83 6.81 -1.13
C THR A 120 -14.48 7.16 -2.48
N SER A 121 -15.75 6.79 -2.62
CA SER A 121 -16.63 7.26 -3.69
C SER A 121 -17.96 7.74 -3.08
N PRO A 122 -18.79 8.48 -3.85
CA PRO A 122 -20.17 8.75 -3.47
C PRO A 122 -20.93 7.50 -3.02
N ARG A 123 -21.98 7.69 -2.21
CA ARG A 123 -22.72 6.58 -1.59
C ARG A 123 -23.48 5.73 -2.61
N ASP A 124 -23.88 6.34 -3.71
CA ASP A 124 -24.67 5.79 -4.82
C ASP A 124 -23.83 5.14 -5.91
N GLU A 125 -22.51 5.29 -5.90
CA GLU A 125 -21.61 4.60 -6.81
C GLU A 125 -21.23 3.23 -6.24
N ASP A 126 -21.16 2.17 -7.04
CA ASP A 126 -20.67 0.86 -6.58
C ASP A 126 -19.14 0.72 -6.69
N GLU A 127 -18.47 1.68 -7.34
CA GLU A 127 -17.03 1.64 -7.58
C GLU A 127 -16.31 2.78 -6.88
N ILE A 128 -15.05 2.55 -6.51
CA ILE A 128 -14.07 3.58 -6.16
C ILE A 128 -13.06 3.65 -7.30
N SER A 129 -12.98 4.81 -7.97
CA SER A 129 -12.11 5.03 -9.12
C SER A 129 -11.16 6.21 -8.89
N ALA A 130 -9.87 6.02 -9.16
CA ALA A 130 -8.88 7.08 -9.10
C ALA A 130 -7.82 6.93 -10.18
N VAL A 131 -7.23 8.06 -10.58
CA VAL A 131 -6.11 8.11 -11.52
C VAL A 131 -4.93 8.80 -10.85
N PHE A 132 -3.80 8.12 -10.85
CA PHE A 132 -2.55 8.62 -10.27
C PHE A 132 -1.56 8.92 -11.38
N SER A 133 -1.14 10.17 -11.47
CA SER A 133 0.09 10.55 -12.18
C SER A 133 1.24 10.51 -11.20
N ASN A 134 2.34 9.85 -11.54
CA ASN A 134 3.53 9.98 -10.71
C ASN A 134 4.82 9.77 -11.52
N LYS A 135 5.88 10.39 -10.99
CA LYS A 135 7.28 10.17 -11.35
C LYS A 135 7.81 8.88 -10.71
N TRP A 136 7.12 7.77 -10.96
CA TRP A 136 7.51 6.47 -10.41
C TRP A 136 8.89 6.05 -10.92
N ALA A 137 9.66 5.42 -10.05
CA ALA A 137 10.84 4.67 -10.48
C ALA A 137 10.40 3.50 -11.37
N CYS A 138 11.11 3.30 -12.46
CA CYS A 138 10.89 2.20 -13.38
C CYS A 138 11.08 0.86 -12.66
N GLY A 139 10.22 -0.12 -12.92
CA GLY A 139 10.36 -1.42 -12.25
C GLY A 139 9.05 -2.14 -12.00
N SER A 140 9.13 -3.19 -11.20
CA SER A 140 8.00 -4.06 -10.87
C SER A 140 7.57 -3.86 -9.42
N TYR A 141 6.26 -3.70 -9.21
CA TYR A 141 5.64 -3.37 -7.93
C TYR A 141 4.47 -4.29 -7.65
N LYS A 142 4.14 -4.47 -6.37
CA LYS A 142 2.84 -4.96 -5.92
C LYS A 142 1.98 -3.74 -5.63
N LEU A 143 0.85 -3.62 -6.32
CA LEU A 143 -0.23 -2.71 -5.96
C LEU A 143 -1.03 -3.38 -4.84
N VAL A 144 -0.77 -2.95 -3.62
CA VAL A 144 -1.43 -3.43 -2.42
C VAL A 144 -2.65 -2.55 -2.15
N VAL A 145 -3.81 -3.19 -2.10
CA VAL A 145 -5.10 -2.58 -1.77
C VAL A 145 -5.50 -3.05 -0.38
N ARG A 146 -5.69 -2.11 0.53
CA ARG A 146 -6.28 -2.37 1.84
C ARG A 146 -7.69 -1.82 1.84
N GLU A 147 -8.65 -2.65 2.18
CA GLU A 147 -10.04 -2.24 2.30
C GLU A 147 -10.34 -1.88 3.76
N HIS A 148 -11.14 -0.83 3.94
CA HIS A 148 -11.76 -0.43 5.19
C HIS A 148 -13.25 -0.67 5.10
N GLN A 149 -13.79 -1.49 5.99
CA GLN A 149 -15.20 -1.89 5.98
C GLN A 149 -15.86 -1.60 7.32
N LEU A 150 -17.15 -1.30 7.28
CA LEU A 150 -18.03 -1.38 8.43
C LEU A 150 -18.74 -2.74 8.39
N TYR A 151 -18.32 -3.69 9.21
CA TYR A 151 -18.86 -5.05 9.27
C TYR A 151 -19.54 -5.26 10.62
N LYS A 152 -20.85 -5.54 10.61
CA LYS A 152 -21.68 -5.73 11.82
C LYS A 152 -21.49 -4.61 12.87
N GLY A 153 -21.40 -3.36 12.40
CA GLY A 153 -21.20 -2.18 13.25
C GLY A 153 -19.77 -1.95 13.73
N VAL A 154 -18.82 -2.80 13.34
CA VAL A 154 -17.40 -2.68 13.69
C VAL A 154 -16.57 -2.29 12.47
N HIS A 155 -15.68 -1.32 12.65
CA HIS A 155 -14.74 -0.95 11.61
C HIS A 155 -13.57 -1.94 11.55
N ILE A 156 -13.39 -2.61 10.42
CA ILE A 156 -12.30 -3.55 10.16
C ILE A 156 -11.50 -3.09 8.94
N SER A 157 -10.21 -3.46 8.90
CA SER A 157 -9.39 -3.19 7.73
C SER A 157 -8.40 -4.30 7.44
N PHE A 158 -8.32 -4.70 6.17
CA PHE A 158 -7.54 -5.86 5.75
C PHE A 158 -7.07 -5.72 4.30
N GLN A 159 -6.02 -6.45 3.94
CA GLN A 159 -5.52 -6.46 2.57
C GLN A 159 -6.40 -7.35 1.70
N VAL A 160 -6.92 -6.80 0.60
CA VAL A 160 -7.82 -7.51 -0.32
C VAL A 160 -7.16 -7.89 -1.64
N ALA A 161 -6.16 -7.11 -2.06
CA ALA A 161 -5.42 -7.41 -3.28
C ALA A 161 -3.96 -6.98 -3.18
N ALA A 162 -3.09 -7.68 -3.92
CA ALA A 162 -1.67 -7.37 -4.06
C ALA A 162 -1.17 -7.66 -5.49
N HIS A 163 -1.82 -7.05 -6.49
CA HIS A 163 -1.53 -7.31 -7.91
C HIS A 163 -0.12 -6.88 -8.30
N LYS A 164 0.59 -7.73 -9.03
CA LYS A 164 1.90 -7.37 -9.60
C LYS A 164 1.68 -6.47 -10.80
N ILE A 165 2.31 -5.31 -10.85
CA ILE A 165 2.29 -4.38 -11.99
C ILE A 165 3.71 -3.96 -12.35
N LYS A 166 3.94 -3.58 -13.60
CA LYS A 166 5.26 -3.15 -14.09
C LYS A 166 5.18 -1.77 -14.72
N PHE A 167 6.03 -0.85 -14.29
CA PHE A 167 6.22 0.44 -14.96
C PHE A 167 7.42 0.36 -15.90
N SER A 168 7.15 0.51 -17.20
CA SER A 168 8.16 0.58 -18.25
C SER A 168 8.43 2.05 -18.58
N CYS A 169 9.66 2.50 -18.38
CA CYS A 169 10.05 3.86 -18.71
C CYS A 169 10.76 3.91 -20.05
N ILE A 170 10.37 4.89 -20.87
CA ILE A 170 11.03 5.20 -22.13
C ILE A 170 11.59 6.63 -22.02
N PRO A 171 12.88 6.86 -22.36
CA PRO A 171 13.45 8.20 -22.36
C PRO A 171 12.75 9.09 -23.39
N ILE A 172 12.57 10.38 -23.06
CA ILE A 172 12.14 11.37 -24.05
C ILE A 172 13.33 11.61 -24.98
N GLN A 173 13.21 11.26 -26.26
CA GLN A 173 14.16 11.71 -27.26
C GLN A 173 13.92 13.20 -27.49
N LYS A 174 14.93 14.04 -27.19
CA LYS A 174 14.92 15.44 -27.62
C LYS A 174 15.07 15.43 -29.14
N ARG A 175 14.06 15.94 -29.85
CA ARG A 175 14.19 16.34 -31.26
C ARG A 175 14.89 17.68 -31.34
#